data_AF-A0A7S3IYI8-F1
#
_entry.id   AF-A0A7S3IYI8-F1
#
_cell.length_a   1.000
_cell.length_b   1.000
_cell.length_c   1.000
_cell.angle_alpha   90.00
_cell.angle_beta   90.00
_cell.angle_gamma   90.00
#
_symmetry.space_group_name_H-M   'P 1'
#
loop_
_entity.id
_entity.type
_entity.pdbx_description
1 polymer ?
#
loop_
_entity_poly.entity_id
_entity_poly.type
_entity_poly.pdbx_seq_one_letter_code
_entity_poly.pdbx_strand_id
1 'polypeptide(L)'
;MTSEEIEDSLAALEFWEQECHPSKTPSAAVSKETSPRRATDFIRKNVQDVKRMAKTKGGPFEGIKNLPKVMESKLAVDEPEPQPPTPELLGVVDLADIQMALTGYARIKEYNLITPKVAEPQGDDLRKALSQENNLQIAAVFEGHFHKGQMHGFGRSIDSNGKCQVGFWSKQPDQGMSLPYGKWASYFKGGKPESAEGIYLGNAKLWNRQVKKVKIVDYLENTKPKLTFGQSLGEMFGGCAMCSGPAPTTSDPRSSSLSPQRPQQQ
;
A
#
# COMPACT_ATOMS: atom_id res chain seq x y z
N MET A 1 15.72 11.78 11.86
CA MET A 1 16.37 11.90 10.54
C MET A 1 16.94 13.30 10.41
N THR A 2 18.12 13.44 9.81
CA THR A 2 18.63 14.75 9.40
C THR A 2 17.87 15.23 8.16
N SER A 3 17.89 16.54 7.87
CA SER A 3 17.32 17.08 6.62
C SER A 3 17.92 16.38 5.39
N GLU A 4 19.17 15.96 5.48
CA GLU A 4 19.92 15.22 4.45
C GLU A 4 19.28 13.86 4.12
N GLU A 5 18.80 13.11 5.12
CA GLU A 5 18.16 11.80 4.90
C GLU A 5 16.76 11.91 4.25
N ILE A 6 16.07 13.04 4.47
CA ILE A 6 14.79 13.34 3.81
C ILE A 6 15.03 13.69 2.34
N GLU A 7 16.03 14.54 2.07
CA GLU A 7 16.41 14.93 0.71
C GLU A 7 16.88 13.72 -0.10
N ASP A 8 17.66 12.81 0.50
CA ASP A 8 18.08 11.56 -0.13
C ASP A 8 16.90 10.64 -0.49
N SER A 9 15.87 10.60 0.37
CA SER A 9 14.67 9.79 0.13
C SER A 9 13.80 10.38 -1.00
N LEU A 10 13.72 11.71 -1.08
CA LEU A 10 13.03 12.42 -2.16
C LEU A 10 13.78 12.32 -3.49
N ALA A 11 15.11 12.48 -3.47
CA ALA A 11 15.97 12.31 -4.63
C ALA A 11 15.92 10.87 -5.17
N ALA A 12 15.85 9.86 -4.31
CA ALA A 12 15.67 8.48 -4.72
C ALA A 12 14.30 8.25 -5.41
N LEU A 13 13.25 8.97 -4.98
CA LEU A 13 11.93 8.94 -5.59
C LEU A 13 11.94 9.61 -6.98
N GLU A 14 12.56 10.78 -7.11
CA GLU A 14 12.69 11.50 -8.39
C GLU A 14 13.57 10.76 -9.40
N PHE A 15 14.71 10.21 -8.94
CA PHE A 15 15.59 9.38 -9.76
C PHE A 15 14.87 8.14 -10.29
N TRP A 16 14.05 7.50 -9.45
CA TRP A 16 13.28 6.33 -9.86
C TRP A 16 12.19 6.68 -10.89
N GLU A 17 11.51 7.82 -10.74
CA GLU A 17 10.56 8.30 -11.75
C GLU A 17 11.23 8.53 -13.12
N GLN A 18 12.49 8.98 -13.14
CA GLN A 18 13.26 9.16 -14.38
C GLN A 18 13.74 7.83 -15.00
N GLU A 19 14.25 6.89 -14.19
CA GLU A 19 14.82 5.63 -14.67
C GLU A 19 13.78 4.57 -15.05
N CYS A 20 12.67 4.50 -14.30
CA CYS A 20 11.63 3.48 -14.52
C CYS A 20 10.56 3.93 -15.52
N HIS A 21 10.49 5.23 -15.83
CA HIS A 21 9.69 5.78 -16.91
C HIS A 21 10.55 6.68 -17.80
N PRO A 22 11.49 6.12 -18.59
CA PRO A 22 12.20 6.90 -19.60
C PRO A 22 11.19 7.25 -20.68
N SER A 23 10.50 8.38 -20.52
CA SER A 23 9.60 8.91 -21.52
C SER A 23 10.44 9.10 -22.79
N LYS A 24 10.14 8.29 -23.80
CA LYS A 24 10.76 8.40 -25.12
C LYS A 24 10.70 9.86 -25.57
N THR A 25 11.83 10.36 -26.03
CA THR A 25 11.94 11.58 -26.84
C THR A 25 10.76 11.70 -27.82
N PRO A 26 10.22 12.91 -28.04
CA PRO A 26 9.02 13.09 -28.84
C PRO A 26 9.31 12.79 -30.31
N SER A 27 8.92 11.60 -30.77
CA SER A 27 8.76 11.31 -32.20
C SER A 27 7.42 11.87 -32.64
N ALA A 28 7.46 12.87 -33.50
CA ALA A 28 6.29 13.45 -34.14
C ALA A 28 5.63 12.43 -35.08
N ALA A 29 4.59 11.74 -34.62
CA ALA A 29 3.50 11.23 -35.47
C ALA A 29 2.33 10.72 -34.60
N VAL A 30 1.15 11.19 -34.97
CA VAL A 30 -0.18 10.98 -34.40
C VAL A 30 -0.55 9.50 -34.13
N SER A 31 -1.06 9.20 -32.94
CA SER A 31 -2.29 8.42 -32.80
C SER A 31 -3.07 8.88 -31.55
N LYS A 32 -4.39 9.02 -31.73
CA LYS A 32 -5.34 9.47 -30.71
C LYS A 32 -5.65 8.29 -29.79
N GLU A 33 -5.12 8.25 -28.57
CA GLU A 33 -5.75 7.46 -27.50
C GLU A 33 -5.32 7.92 -26.09
N THR A 34 -6.34 8.26 -25.30
CA THR A 34 -6.38 8.51 -23.84
C THR A 34 -5.19 9.24 -23.20
N SER A 35 -5.23 10.57 -23.31
CA SER A 35 -4.35 11.52 -22.63
C SER A 35 -4.53 11.52 -21.09
N PRO A 36 -3.44 11.69 -20.31
CA PRO A 36 -3.43 11.94 -18.85
C PRO A 36 -4.34 13.08 -18.39
N ARG A 37 -4.75 13.97 -19.32
CA ARG A 37 -5.71 15.06 -19.04
C ARG A 37 -7.03 14.57 -18.46
N ARG A 38 -7.54 13.40 -18.87
CA ARG A 38 -8.82 12.86 -18.35
C ARG A 38 -8.76 12.48 -16.88
N ALA A 39 -7.62 11.99 -16.38
CA ALA A 39 -7.46 11.64 -14.97
C ALA A 39 -7.39 12.91 -14.10
N THR A 40 -6.65 13.92 -14.54
CA THR A 40 -6.61 15.23 -13.87
C THR A 40 -7.97 15.95 -13.91
N ASP A 41 -8.72 15.85 -15.00
CA ASP A 41 -10.05 16.45 -15.11
C ASP A 41 -11.08 15.72 -14.24
N PHE A 42 -10.96 14.39 -14.09
CA PHE A 42 -11.79 13.60 -13.17
C PHE A 42 -11.52 13.96 -11.70
N ILE A 43 -10.26 14.08 -11.31
CA ILE A 43 -9.86 14.50 -9.96
C ILE A 43 -10.33 15.93 -9.68
N ARG A 44 -10.14 16.86 -10.63
CA ARG A 44 -10.59 18.25 -10.52
C ARG A 44 -12.11 18.34 -10.35
N LYS A 45 -12.87 17.53 -11.09
CA LYS A 45 -14.33 17.47 -10.99
C LYS A 45 -14.80 16.98 -9.61
N ASN A 46 -14.22 15.88 -9.11
CA ASN A 46 -14.58 15.35 -7.79
C ASN A 46 -14.25 16.34 -6.66
N VAL A 47 -13.13 17.05 -6.74
CA VAL A 47 -12.77 18.11 -5.76
C VAL A 47 -13.76 19.27 -5.81
N GLN A 48 -14.24 19.66 -7.00
CA GLN A 48 -15.25 20.72 -7.13
C GLN A 48 -16.62 20.28 -6.61
N ASP A 49 -17.02 19.02 -6.82
CA ASP A 49 -18.29 18.49 -6.35
C ASP A 49 -18.33 18.38 -4.82
N VAL A 50 -17.22 17.96 -4.19
CA VAL A 50 -17.06 17.98 -2.72
C VAL A 50 -17.12 19.42 -2.17
N LYS A 51 -16.48 20.39 -2.84
CA LYS A 51 -16.56 21.80 -2.48
C LYS A 51 -17.98 22.38 -2.62
N ARG A 52 -18.75 21.94 -3.63
CA ARG A 52 -20.16 22.34 -3.79
C ARG A 52 -21.04 21.76 -2.68
N MET A 53 -20.85 20.48 -2.35
CA MET A 53 -21.58 19.81 -1.28
C MET A 53 -21.31 20.41 0.09
N ALA A 54 -20.08 20.87 0.35
CA ALA A 54 -19.74 21.59 1.57
C ALA A 54 -20.40 22.98 1.64
N LYS A 55 -20.67 23.61 0.49
CA LYS A 55 -21.26 24.96 0.42
C LYS A 55 -22.78 24.97 0.51
N THR A 56 -23.46 23.88 0.13
CA THR A 56 -24.93 23.76 0.23
C THR A 56 -25.45 23.42 1.63
N LYS A 57 -24.58 23.09 2.60
CA LYS A 57 -24.98 22.86 4.00
C LYS A 57 -24.89 24.10 4.92
N GLY A 58 -24.63 25.28 4.36
CA GLY A 58 -24.68 26.56 5.10
C GLY A 58 -25.73 27.49 4.52
N GLY A 59 -26.99 27.36 4.95
CA GLY A 59 -28.06 28.31 4.65
C GLY A 59 -28.74 28.77 5.95
N PRO A 60 -29.10 30.06 6.08
CA PRO A 60 -29.69 30.62 7.30
C PRO A 60 -31.18 30.26 7.39
N PHE A 61 -31.62 29.76 8.54
CA PHE A 61 -33.04 29.63 8.85
C PHE A 61 -33.56 30.98 9.36
N GLU A 62 -34.14 31.77 8.45
CA GLU A 62 -35.11 32.81 8.81
C GLU A 62 -36.52 32.27 8.55
N GLY A 63 -37.41 32.38 9.54
CA GLY A 63 -38.86 32.41 9.29
C GLY A 63 -39.72 31.47 10.13
N ILE A 64 -39.96 31.82 11.40
CA ILE A 64 -41.25 31.59 12.05
C ILE A 64 -41.61 32.85 12.85
N LYS A 65 -42.37 33.75 12.24
CA LYS A 65 -43.16 34.77 12.94
C LYS A 65 -44.60 34.28 12.92
N ASN A 66 -45.13 33.90 14.09
CA ASN A 66 -46.52 34.03 14.56
C ASN A 66 -46.90 32.92 15.53
N LEU A 67 -46.99 33.23 16.82
CA LEU A 67 -47.93 32.63 17.77
C LEU A 67 -48.23 33.63 18.91
N PRO A 68 -49.42 33.54 19.53
CA PRO A 68 -50.08 34.65 20.20
C PRO A 68 -49.59 34.88 21.64
N LYS A 69 -49.76 36.12 22.09
CA LYS A 69 -49.59 36.56 23.49
C LYS A 69 -50.47 35.73 24.41
N VAL A 70 -49.85 34.96 25.30
CA VAL A 70 -50.46 34.50 26.55
C VAL A 70 -49.69 35.18 27.67
N MET A 71 -50.40 36.03 28.41
CA MET A 71 -49.96 36.52 29.71
C MET A 71 -49.93 35.35 30.68
N GLU A 72 -48.84 35.18 31.43
CA GLU A 72 -48.93 34.70 32.80
C GLU A 72 -47.64 34.98 33.59
N SER A 73 -47.86 35.53 34.78
CA SER A 73 -46.87 35.88 35.80
C SER A 73 -46.21 34.65 36.44
N LYS A 74 -44.88 34.60 36.55
CA LYS A 74 -44.20 33.77 37.56
C LYS A 74 -42.89 34.42 38.04
N LEU A 75 -42.61 34.16 39.31
CA LEU A 75 -41.46 34.59 40.10
C LEU A 75 -40.12 34.37 39.39
N ALA A 76 -39.20 35.33 39.59
CA ALA A 76 -37.80 35.21 39.24
C ALA A 76 -37.16 34.05 40.03
N VAL A 77 -36.95 32.94 39.35
CA VAL A 77 -35.93 31.94 39.69
C VAL A 77 -34.83 32.18 38.67
N ASP A 78 -33.59 32.40 39.12
CA ASP A 78 -32.42 32.54 38.26
C ASP A 78 -32.36 31.37 37.28
N GLU A 79 -32.70 31.62 36.01
CA GLU A 79 -32.51 30.67 34.93
C GLU A 79 -31.00 30.47 34.74
N PRO A 80 -30.49 29.24 34.87
CA PRO A 80 -29.07 28.99 34.61
C PRO A 80 -28.77 29.36 33.16
N GLU A 81 -27.68 30.13 32.97
CA GLU A 81 -27.19 30.49 31.63
C GLU A 81 -27.19 29.25 30.72
N PRO A 82 -27.74 29.35 29.49
CA PRO A 82 -27.75 28.24 28.55
C PRO A 82 -26.31 27.82 28.30
N GLN A 83 -25.93 26.64 28.79
CA GLN A 83 -24.60 26.13 28.57
C GLN A 83 -24.38 25.99 27.06
N PRO A 84 -23.21 26.43 26.53
CA PRO A 84 -22.90 26.25 25.13
C PRO A 84 -23.06 24.75 24.80
N PRO A 85 -23.65 24.40 23.64
CA PRO A 85 -23.86 23.01 23.28
C PRO A 85 -22.52 22.30 23.39
N THR A 86 -22.44 21.32 24.28
CA THR A 86 -21.28 20.43 24.42
C THR A 86 -20.97 19.95 23.02
N PRO A 87 -19.76 20.18 22.47
CA PRO A 87 -19.43 19.69 21.14
C PRO A 87 -19.66 18.19 21.18
N GLU A 88 -20.69 17.71 20.45
CA GLU A 88 -20.90 16.30 20.24
C GLU A 88 -19.55 15.75 19.80
N LEU A 89 -18.98 14.87 20.63
CA LEU A 89 -17.71 14.24 20.33
C LEU A 89 -17.78 13.80 18.88
N LEU A 90 -16.89 14.36 18.04
CA LEU A 90 -16.58 13.84 16.72
C LEU A 90 -16.57 12.33 16.85
N GLY A 91 -17.62 11.70 16.32
CA GLY A 91 -17.92 10.29 16.59
C GLY A 91 -16.65 9.49 16.38
N VAL A 92 -16.33 8.61 17.34
CA VAL A 92 -15.16 7.74 17.25
C VAL A 92 -15.25 7.03 15.92
N VAL A 93 -14.41 7.43 14.97
CA VAL A 93 -14.39 6.82 13.64
C VAL A 93 -13.79 5.44 13.83
N ASP A 94 -14.60 4.40 13.64
CA ASP A 94 -14.12 3.03 13.69
C ASP A 94 -13.11 2.82 12.56
N LEU A 95 -11.97 2.20 12.88
CA LEU A 95 -10.96 1.83 11.88
C LEU A 95 -11.58 0.91 10.81
N ALA A 96 -12.56 0.09 11.19
CA ALA A 96 -13.31 -0.75 10.26
C ALA A 96 -14.07 0.09 9.21
N ASP A 97 -14.65 1.23 9.61
CA ASP A 97 -15.38 2.12 8.70
C ASP A 97 -14.44 2.81 7.72
N ILE A 98 -13.27 3.27 8.20
CA ILE A 98 -12.23 3.84 7.34
C ILE A 98 -11.77 2.80 6.31
N GLN A 99 -11.51 1.56 6.78
CA GLN A 99 -11.09 0.47 5.91
C GLN A 99 -12.16 0.17 4.84
N MET A 100 -13.43 0.09 5.24
CA MET A 100 -14.53 -0.17 4.32
C MET A 100 -14.75 0.95 3.30
N ALA A 101 -14.54 2.21 3.71
CA ALA A 101 -14.64 3.38 2.85
C ALA A 101 -13.46 3.52 1.87
N LEU A 102 -12.30 2.92 2.18
CA LEU A 102 -11.09 3.01 1.36
C LEU A 102 -11.19 2.13 0.10
N THR A 103 -11.86 2.66 -0.91
CA THR A 103 -12.03 2.04 -2.24
C THR A 103 -11.69 3.06 -3.34
N GLY A 104 -10.95 2.63 -4.36
CA GLY A 104 -10.47 3.48 -5.45
C GLY A 104 -8.96 3.69 -5.42
N TYR A 105 -8.45 4.63 -6.21
CA TYR A 105 -7.02 4.95 -6.20
C TYR A 105 -6.68 5.79 -4.97
N ALA A 106 -5.66 5.37 -4.21
CA ALA A 106 -5.20 6.10 -3.04
C ALA A 106 -3.67 6.00 -2.89
N ARG A 107 -3.11 6.93 -2.10
CA ARG A 107 -1.75 6.87 -1.59
C ARG A 107 -1.82 6.91 -0.06
N ILE A 108 -1.37 5.84 0.59
CA ILE A 108 -1.41 5.65 2.03
C ILE A 108 0.02 5.69 2.55
N LYS A 109 0.26 6.47 3.59
CA LYS A 109 1.54 6.53 4.30
C LYS A 109 1.34 5.95 5.69
N GLU A 110 2.11 4.92 6.01
CA GLU A 110 2.20 4.37 7.35
C GLU A 110 3.37 5.04 8.06
N TYR A 111 3.17 5.39 9.32
CA TYR A 111 4.18 6.04 10.16
C TYR A 111 4.45 5.19 11.39
N ASN A 112 5.72 4.99 11.71
CA ASN A 112 6.16 4.52 13.02
C ASN A 112 6.32 5.71 13.93
N LEU A 113 5.77 5.62 15.14
CA LEU A 113 6.04 6.57 16.20
C LEU A 113 7.39 6.22 16.83
N ILE A 114 8.36 7.10 16.70
CA ILE A 114 9.61 7.01 17.45
C ILE A 114 9.32 7.60 18.83
N THR A 115 8.86 6.76 19.75
CA THR A 115 8.74 7.16 21.15
C THR A 115 10.15 7.24 21.73
N PRO A 116 10.62 8.41 22.20
CA PRO A 116 11.82 8.45 23.01
C PRO A 116 11.64 7.49 24.19
N LYS A 117 12.71 6.83 24.64
CA LYS A 117 12.71 5.98 25.85
C LYS A 117 12.39 6.83 27.08
N VAL A 118 11.15 7.21 27.24
CA VAL A 118 10.63 7.87 28.44
C VAL A 118 10.00 6.76 29.27
N ALA A 119 10.39 6.67 30.54
CA ALA A 119 9.75 5.80 31.50
C ALA A 119 8.26 6.17 31.56
N GLU A 120 7.40 5.25 31.14
CA GLU A 120 5.92 5.34 31.15
C GLU A 120 5.33 6.72 30.77
N PRO A 121 5.09 6.98 29.47
CA PRO A 121 4.46 8.23 29.05
C PRO A 121 3.05 8.34 29.65
N GLN A 122 2.77 9.44 30.35
CA GLN A 122 1.41 9.78 30.75
C GLN A 122 0.63 10.21 29.49
N GLY A 123 -0.70 10.09 29.49
CA GLY A 123 -1.54 10.24 28.28
C GLY A 123 -1.34 11.57 27.51
N ASP A 124 -0.96 12.65 28.18
CA ASP A 124 -0.68 13.95 27.57
C ASP A 124 0.67 13.98 26.82
N ASP A 125 1.65 13.18 27.25
CA ASP A 125 2.95 13.08 26.61
C ASP A 125 2.85 12.46 25.22
N LEU A 126 1.89 11.55 25.01
CA LEU A 126 1.67 10.87 23.74
C LEU A 126 1.10 11.83 22.68
N ARG A 127 0.13 12.68 23.06
CA ARG A 127 -0.38 13.74 22.18
C ARG A 127 0.70 14.76 21.82
N LYS A 128 1.54 15.13 22.80
CA LYS A 128 2.66 16.06 22.58
C LYS A 128 3.78 15.44 21.76
N ALA A 129 4.02 14.14 21.88
CA ALA A 129 4.97 13.40 21.04
C ALA A 129 4.45 13.27 19.60
N LEU A 130 3.15 13.04 19.41
CA LEU A 130 2.51 12.98 18.08
C LEU A 130 2.45 14.36 17.40
N SER A 131 2.39 15.45 18.16
CA SER A 131 2.40 16.81 17.59
C SER A 131 3.79 17.27 17.14
N GLN A 132 4.85 16.59 17.56
CA GLN A 132 6.19 16.83 17.06
C GLN A 132 6.40 16.00 15.78
N GLU A 133 6.36 16.66 14.63
CA GLU A 133 6.58 16.04 13.31
C GLU A 133 7.87 15.21 13.24
N ASN A 134 8.88 15.56 14.05
CA ASN A 134 10.16 14.87 14.14
C ASN A 134 10.10 13.45 14.72
N ASN A 135 8.99 13.05 15.34
CA ASN A 135 8.83 11.72 15.95
C ASN A 135 8.13 10.72 15.02
N LEU A 136 7.78 11.12 13.79
CA LEU A 136 7.14 10.25 12.82
C LEU A 136 8.15 9.83 11.75
N GLN A 137 8.40 8.53 11.65
CA GLN A 137 9.17 7.96 10.55
C GLN A 137 8.24 7.23 9.60
N ILE A 138 8.32 7.49 8.30
CA ILE A 138 7.55 6.74 7.31
C ILE A 138 8.00 5.27 7.36
N ALA A 139 7.07 4.40 7.75
CA ALA A 139 7.26 2.96 7.81
C ALA A 139 7.09 2.32 6.43
N ALA A 140 6.05 2.76 5.71
CA ALA A 140 5.76 2.31 4.37
C ALA A 140 4.88 3.32 3.61
N VAL A 141 4.96 3.27 2.29
CA VAL A 141 4.09 4.00 1.37
C VAL A 141 3.44 3.00 0.44
N PHE A 142 2.12 3.03 0.39
CA PHE A 142 1.31 2.24 -0.53
C PHE A 142 0.64 3.17 -1.51
N GLU A 143 0.68 2.83 -2.79
CA GLU A 143 0.08 3.62 -3.84
C GLU A 143 -0.56 2.72 -4.87
N GLY A 144 -1.83 2.90 -5.16
CA GLY A 144 -2.52 2.07 -6.12
C GLY A 144 -4.01 2.04 -5.90
N HIS A 145 -4.65 1.05 -6.52
CA HIS A 145 -6.07 0.80 -6.33
C HIS A 145 -6.31 -0.01 -5.05
N PHE A 146 -7.30 0.42 -4.28
CA PHE A 146 -7.76 -0.23 -3.06
C PHE A 146 -9.22 -0.63 -3.21
N HIS A 147 -9.59 -1.68 -2.49
CA HIS A 147 -10.96 -2.12 -2.34
C HIS A 147 -11.17 -2.57 -0.90
N LYS A 148 -11.96 -1.79 -0.15
CA LYS A 148 -12.19 -2.02 1.28
C LYS A 148 -10.87 -2.15 2.07
N GLY A 149 -9.98 -1.20 1.81
CA GLY A 149 -8.68 -1.08 2.48
C GLY A 149 -7.61 -2.08 2.06
N GLN A 150 -7.94 -3.06 1.22
CA GLN A 150 -6.95 -3.97 0.63
C GLN A 150 -6.52 -3.49 -0.75
N MET A 151 -5.23 -3.54 -1.04
CA MET A 151 -4.70 -3.26 -2.37
C MET A 151 -5.23 -4.28 -3.41
N HIS A 152 -5.72 -3.80 -4.54
CA HIS A 152 -6.35 -4.61 -5.58
C HIS A 152 -6.12 -4.00 -6.96
N GLY A 153 -5.72 -4.79 -7.94
CA GLY A 153 -5.30 -4.28 -9.24
C GLY A 153 -3.89 -3.73 -9.21
N PHE A 154 -3.56 -2.76 -10.05
CA PHE A 154 -2.21 -2.20 -10.08
C PHE A 154 -1.91 -1.33 -8.85
N GLY A 155 -0.72 -1.54 -8.28
CA GLY A 155 -0.20 -0.73 -7.19
C GLY A 155 1.28 -1.01 -6.90
N ARG A 156 1.87 -0.14 -6.07
CA ARG A 156 3.21 -0.27 -5.52
C ARG A 156 3.21 -0.10 -4.01
N SER A 157 4.12 -0.79 -3.35
CA SER A 157 4.48 -0.56 -1.95
C SER A 157 5.97 -0.28 -1.85
N ILE A 158 6.34 0.66 -0.97
CA ILE A 158 7.72 1.03 -0.67
C ILE A 158 7.86 1.00 0.84
N ASP A 159 8.78 0.19 1.37
CA ASP A 159 9.05 0.14 2.81
C ASP A 159 10.12 1.16 3.23
N SER A 160 10.33 1.30 4.54
CA SER A 160 11.35 2.17 5.14
C SER A 160 12.79 1.80 4.76
N ASN A 161 13.04 0.58 4.27
CA ASN A 161 14.35 0.15 3.78
C ASN A 161 14.56 0.51 2.30
N GLY A 162 13.56 1.13 1.65
CA GLY A 162 13.57 1.44 0.24
C GLY A 162 13.33 0.23 -0.66
N LYS A 163 12.85 -0.89 -0.10
CA LYS A 163 12.40 -2.04 -0.90
C LYS A 163 11.08 -1.67 -1.56
N CYS A 164 11.02 -1.83 -2.87
CA CYS A 164 9.86 -1.54 -3.68
C CYS A 164 9.24 -2.85 -4.18
N GLN A 165 7.92 -2.96 -4.09
CA GLN A 165 7.14 -3.99 -4.76
C GLN A 165 6.17 -3.30 -5.70
N VAL A 166 6.05 -3.78 -6.93
CA VAL A 166 5.19 -3.16 -7.93
C VAL A 166 4.56 -4.23 -8.82
N GLY A 167 3.28 -4.06 -9.08
CA GLY A 167 2.54 -4.95 -9.96
C GLY A 167 1.07 -4.99 -9.66
N PHE A 168 0.47 -6.10 -10.03
CA PHE A 168 -0.93 -6.36 -9.80
C PHE A 168 -1.12 -7.15 -8.49
N TRP A 169 -2.15 -6.75 -7.75
CA TRP A 169 -2.50 -7.27 -6.44
C TRP A 169 -3.90 -7.88 -6.49
N SER A 170 -4.08 -9.02 -5.83
CA SER A 170 -5.38 -9.62 -5.58
C SER A 170 -5.72 -9.49 -4.10
N LYS A 171 -6.94 -9.03 -3.83
CA LYS A 171 -7.52 -9.06 -2.48
C LYS A 171 -7.71 -10.51 -2.02
N GLN A 172 -7.46 -10.80 -0.75
CA GLN A 172 -7.82 -12.06 -0.11
C GLN A 172 -8.88 -11.77 0.94
N PRO A 173 -10.16 -12.13 0.70
CA PRO A 173 -11.25 -11.84 1.62
C PRO A 173 -11.00 -12.38 3.03
N ASP A 174 -10.43 -13.59 3.11
CA ASP A 174 -10.31 -14.33 4.37
C ASP A 174 -9.05 -13.97 5.18
N GLN A 175 -8.04 -13.37 4.54
CA GLN A 175 -6.73 -13.14 5.17
C GLN A 175 -6.45 -11.67 5.51
N GLY A 176 -7.33 -10.75 5.15
CA GLY A 176 -7.10 -9.33 5.43
C GLY A 176 -5.96 -8.70 4.62
N MET A 177 -5.35 -9.44 3.67
CA MET A 177 -4.10 -9.06 3.02
C MET A 177 -4.15 -9.19 1.50
N SER A 178 -3.35 -8.38 0.82
CA SER A 178 -3.23 -8.38 -0.63
C SER A 178 -2.06 -9.25 -1.08
N LEU A 179 -2.28 -10.07 -2.11
CA LEU A 179 -1.26 -10.95 -2.68
C LEU A 179 -0.85 -10.51 -4.08
N PRO A 180 0.43 -10.68 -4.46
CA PRO A 180 0.87 -10.55 -5.84
C PRO A 180 0.08 -11.46 -6.80
N TYR A 181 -0.49 -10.87 -7.85
CA TYR A 181 -1.33 -11.56 -8.83
C TYR A 181 -1.02 -11.05 -10.24
N GLY A 182 -0.70 -11.93 -11.19
CA GLY A 182 -0.32 -11.51 -12.53
C GLY A 182 1.09 -10.91 -12.57
N LYS A 183 1.31 -9.84 -13.35
CA LYS A 183 2.63 -9.21 -13.47
C LYS A 183 3.05 -8.58 -12.13
N TRP A 184 4.17 -9.00 -11.57
CA TRP A 184 4.69 -8.44 -10.31
C TRP A 184 6.22 -8.57 -10.22
N ALA A 185 6.83 -7.60 -9.54
CA ALA A 185 8.26 -7.57 -9.26
C ALA A 185 8.55 -6.96 -7.89
N SER A 186 9.71 -7.30 -7.33
CA SER A 186 10.26 -6.61 -6.17
C SER A 186 11.72 -6.27 -6.36
N TYR A 187 12.08 -5.07 -5.91
CA TYR A 187 13.39 -4.47 -6.03
C TYR A 187 13.87 -4.02 -4.65
N PHE A 188 15.16 -4.18 -4.38
CA PHE A 188 15.83 -3.50 -3.28
C PHE A 188 15.99 -2.01 -3.56
N LYS A 189 16.40 -1.26 -2.53
CA LYS A 189 16.88 0.11 -2.69
C LYS A 189 17.96 0.17 -3.78
N GLY A 190 17.83 1.11 -4.70
CA GLY A 190 18.70 1.24 -5.88
C GLY A 190 18.28 0.39 -7.08
N GLY A 191 17.09 -0.24 -7.06
CA GLY A 191 16.49 -0.88 -8.24
C GLY A 191 16.99 -2.29 -8.54
N LYS A 192 17.87 -2.86 -7.71
CA LYS A 192 18.33 -4.25 -7.88
C LYS A 192 17.16 -5.22 -7.63
N PRO A 193 16.86 -6.17 -8.53
CA PRO A 193 15.80 -7.15 -8.30
C PRO A 193 16.04 -7.97 -7.02
N GLU A 194 15.05 -8.00 -6.12
CA GLU A 194 15.04 -8.89 -4.96
C GLU A 194 14.56 -10.28 -5.33
N SER A 195 13.52 -10.34 -6.18
CA SER A 195 12.93 -11.58 -6.65
C SER A 195 12.85 -11.59 -8.17
N ALA A 196 12.75 -12.78 -8.75
CA ALA A 196 12.60 -12.91 -10.20
C ALA A 196 11.28 -12.26 -10.63
N GLU A 197 11.35 -11.29 -11.54
CA GLU A 197 10.16 -10.73 -12.19
C GLU A 197 9.34 -11.82 -12.87
N GLY A 198 8.01 -11.70 -12.80
CA GLY A 198 7.16 -12.57 -13.61
C GLY A 198 5.68 -12.53 -13.27
N ILE A 199 5.03 -13.66 -13.55
CA ILE A 199 3.60 -13.85 -13.36
C ILE A 199 3.35 -14.64 -12.07
N TYR A 200 2.51 -14.09 -11.19
CA TYR A 200 2.20 -14.63 -9.87
C TYR A 200 0.75 -15.08 -9.77
N LEU A 201 0.48 -16.07 -8.92
CA LEU A 201 -0.85 -16.68 -8.84
C LEU A 201 -1.84 -15.93 -7.95
N GLY A 202 -1.37 -15.23 -6.91
CA GLY A 202 -2.24 -14.56 -5.93
C GLY A 202 -3.05 -15.54 -5.08
N ASN A 203 -2.45 -16.65 -4.64
CA ASN A 203 -3.13 -17.70 -3.88
C ASN A 203 -2.75 -17.66 -2.39
N ALA A 204 -3.75 -17.59 -1.51
CA ALA A 204 -3.63 -17.63 -0.05
C ALA A 204 -2.84 -18.83 0.49
N LYS A 205 -2.88 -19.97 -0.21
CA LYS A 205 -2.18 -21.20 0.21
C LYS A 205 -0.68 -21.16 -0.06
N LEU A 206 -0.25 -20.42 -1.08
CA LEU A 206 1.14 -20.40 -1.56
C LEU A 206 1.54 -18.95 -1.77
N TRP A 207 2.02 -18.34 -0.68
CA TRP A 207 2.50 -16.97 -0.67
C TRP A 207 3.53 -16.76 -1.78
N ASN A 208 3.33 -15.72 -2.61
CA ASN A 208 4.24 -15.34 -3.69
C ASN A 208 4.60 -16.47 -4.68
N ARG A 209 3.68 -17.42 -4.95
CA ARG A 209 3.92 -18.44 -5.98
C ARG A 209 4.02 -17.81 -7.37
N GLN A 210 5.22 -17.82 -7.91
CA GLN A 210 5.49 -17.47 -9.29
C GLN A 210 5.13 -18.64 -10.21
N VAL A 211 4.25 -18.40 -11.19
CA VAL A 211 3.85 -19.40 -12.20
C VAL A 211 4.71 -19.34 -13.45
N LYS A 212 5.26 -18.16 -13.78
CA LYS A 212 6.12 -17.97 -14.95
C LYS A 212 7.15 -16.86 -14.67
N LYS A 213 8.43 -17.17 -14.84
CA LYS A 213 9.51 -16.17 -14.89
C LYS A 213 9.45 -15.45 -16.23
N VAL A 214 9.31 -14.13 -16.22
CA VAL A 214 9.29 -13.31 -17.43
C VAL A 214 9.69 -11.90 -17.07
N LYS A 215 10.57 -11.29 -17.86
CA LYS A 215 10.92 -9.88 -17.70
C LYS A 215 9.69 -9.02 -17.97
N ILE A 216 9.38 -8.12 -17.05
CA ILE A 216 8.21 -7.25 -17.17
C ILE A 216 8.64 -5.99 -17.93
N VAL A 217 8.05 -5.78 -19.10
CA VAL A 217 8.32 -4.57 -19.92
C VAL A 217 7.45 -3.40 -19.45
N ASP A 218 6.20 -3.68 -19.08
CA ASP A 218 5.23 -2.70 -18.58
C ASP A 218 4.16 -3.35 -17.69
N TYR A 219 3.43 -2.49 -16.97
CA TYR A 219 2.28 -2.86 -16.15
C TYR A 219 0.94 -2.32 -16.69
N LEU A 220 0.86 -2.01 -17.99
CA LEU A 220 -0.37 -1.44 -18.58
C LEU A 220 -1.53 -2.44 -18.51
N GLU A 221 -1.24 -3.68 -18.86
CA GLU A 221 -2.21 -4.77 -18.84
C GLU A 221 -1.79 -5.88 -17.87
N ASN A 222 -2.77 -6.40 -17.15
CA ASN A 222 -2.56 -7.56 -16.31
C ASN A 222 -2.56 -8.84 -17.15
N THR A 223 -1.49 -9.63 -17.03
CA THR A 223 -1.47 -10.99 -17.56
C THR A 223 -2.00 -11.96 -16.51
N LYS A 224 -3.22 -12.46 -16.70
CA LYS A 224 -3.80 -13.47 -15.80
C LYS A 224 -2.89 -14.70 -15.73
N PRO A 225 -2.56 -15.19 -14.52
CA PRO A 225 -1.79 -16.43 -14.37
C PRO A 225 -2.54 -17.59 -15.00
N LYS A 226 -1.85 -18.35 -15.86
CA LYS A 226 -2.36 -19.60 -16.42
C LYS A 226 -1.51 -20.74 -15.88
N LEU A 227 -2.13 -21.64 -15.15
CA LEU A 227 -1.48 -22.87 -14.71
C LEU A 227 -1.37 -23.82 -15.90
N THR A 228 -0.23 -24.50 -16.00
CA THR A 228 -0.10 -25.66 -16.89
C THR A 228 -1.00 -26.79 -16.39
N PHE A 229 -1.39 -27.71 -17.28
CA PHE A 229 -2.23 -28.85 -16.91
C PHE A 229 -1.66 -29.62 -15.68
N GLY A 230 -0.35 -29.84 -15.64
CA GLY A 230 0.32 -30.49 -14.50
C GLY A 230 0.27 -29.67 -13.21
N GLN A 231 0.41 -28.34 -13.29
CA GLN A 231 0.25 -27.46 -12.11
C GLN A 231 -1.20 -27.44 -11.62
N SER A 232 -2.17 -27.43 -12.52
CA SER A 232 -3.61 -27.50 -12.18
C SER A 232 -3.94 -28.81 -11.48
N LEU A 233 -3.46 -29.95 -12.01
CA LEU A 233 -3.60 -31.25 -11.33
C LEU A 233 -2.93 -31.23 -9.95
N GLY A 234 -1.70 -30.71 -9.85
CA GLY A 234 -1.00 -30.59 -8.57
C GLY A 234 -1.76 -29.77 -7.52
N GLU A 235 -2.47 -28.71 -7.93
CA GLU A 235 -3.33 -27.93 -7.03
C GLU A 235 -4.61 -28.68 -6.64
N MET A 236 -5.24 -29.41 -7.56
CA MET A 236 -6.43 -30.22 -7.25
C MET A 236 -6.12 -31.31 -6.22
N PHE A 237 -4.94 -31.94 -6.30
CA PHE A 237 -4.52 -33.00 -5.38
C PHE A 237 -3.72 -32.47 -4.17
N GLY A 238 -3.80 -31.18 -3.87
CA GLY A 238 -3.30 -30.60 -2.62
C GLY A 238 -1.78 -30.62 -2.45
N GLY A 239 -1.00 -30.74 -3.52
CA GLY A 239 0.46 -30.76 -3.44
C GLY A 239 1.07 -32.02 -2.80
N CYS A 240 0.26 -32.98 -2.33
CA CYS A 240 0.77 -34.22 -1.70
C CYS A 240 1.33 -35.25 -2.69
N ALA A 241 1.23 -35.01 -4.00
CA ALA A 241 1.40 -36.07 -5.01
C ALA A 241 2.65 -35.98 -5.90
N MET A 242 3.62 -35.10 -5.63
CA MET A 242 4.86 -35.02 -6.43
C MET A 242 6.09 -35.45 -5.61
N CYS A 243 6.31 -36.77 -5.60
CA CYS A 243 7.59 -37.46 -5.59
C CYS A 243 8.73 -36.81 -4.76
N SER A 244 8.74 -37.06 -3.45
CA SER A 244 9.99 -37.32 -2.72
C SER A 244 10.59 -38.64 -3.21
N GLY A 245 10.98 -38.70 -4.48
CA GLY A 245 11.95 -39.70 -4.91
C GLY A 245 13.23 -39.45 -4.11
N PRO A 246 13.85 -40.46 -3.49
CA PRO A 246 15.09 -40.27 -2.76
C PRO A 246 16.07 -39.57 -3.69
N ALA A 247 16.67 -38.48 -3.21
CA ALA A 247 17.71 -37.77 -3.94
C ALA A 247 18.71 -38.80 -4.46
N PRO A 248 19.07 -38.81 -5.75
CA PRO A 248 20.07 -39.73 -6.27
C PRO A 248 21.33 -39.51 -5.46
N THR A 249 21.66 -40.48 -4.61
CA THR A 249 22.94 -40.54 -3.95
C THR A 249 23.96 -40.75 -5.05
N THR A 250 24.64 -39.67 -5.43
CA THR A 250 25.88 -39.73 -6.21
C THR A 250 26.91 -40.44 -5.36
N SER A 251 26.82 -41.76 -5.31
CA SER A 251 27.94 -42.63 -5.02
C SER A 251 28.72 -42.77 -6.31
N ASP A 252 29.70 -41.87 -6.47
CA ASP A 252 30.78 -42.01 -7.42
C ASP A 252 31.98 -42.57 -6.65
N PRO A 253 32.31 -43.87 -6.74
CA PRO A 253 33.57 -44.38 -6.22
C PRO A 253 34.39 -44.90 -7.39
N ARG A 254 35.20 -44.03 -8.02
CA ARG A 254 36.43 -44.41 -8.76
C ARG A 254 37.22 -43.17 -9.18
N SER A 255 37.83 -42.53 -8.20
CA SER A 255 39.00 -41.66 -8.42
C SER A 255 40.21 -42.36 -7.81
N SER A 256 40.82 -43.26 -8.56
CA SER A 256 42.16 -43.78 -8.28
C SER A 256 43.19 -42.76 -8.77
N SER A 257 43.63 -41.85 -7.90
CA SER A 257 44.81 -41.00 -8.13
C SER A 257 46.00 -41.56 -7.34
N LEU A 258 46.86 -42.28 -8.06
CA LEU A 258 48.22 -42.60 -7.64
C LEU A 258 49.00 -41.29 -7.49
N SER A 259 49.47 -41.00 -6.28
CA SER A 259 50.51 -39.98 -6.04
C SER A 259 51.82 -40.69 -5.70
N PRO A 260 52.92 -40.45 -6.43
CA PRO A 260 54.22 -41.03 -6.11
C PRO A 260 54.88 -40.30 -4.92
N GLN A 261 55.51 -41.09 -4.05
CA GLN A 261 56.31 -40.64 -2.92
C GLN A 261 57.55 -39.85 -3.38
N ARG A 262 57.85 -38.74 -2.70
CA ARG A 262 59.14 -38.03 -2.77
C ARG A 262 60.19 -38.75 -1.91
N PRO A 263 61.43 -38.92 -2.37
CA PRO A 263 62.52 -39.38 -1.52
C PRO A 263 63.00 -38.25 -0.59
N GLN A 264 63.30 -38.63 0.66
CA GLN A 264 64.00 -37.77 1.62
C GLN A 264 65.46 -37.64 1.21
N GLN A 265 65.97 -36.41 1.22
CA GLN A 265 67.41 -36.13 1.18
C GLN A 265 67.95 -35.99 2.60
N GLN A 266 69.11 -36.61 2.82
CA GLN A 266 70.05 -36.29 3.90
C GLN A 266 70.92 -35.10 3.48
#